data_AF-A0A1I1XAV4-F1
#
_entry.id   AF-A0A1I1XAV4-F1
#
_cell.length_a   1.000
_cell.length_b   1.000
_cell.length_c   1.000
_cell.angle_alpha   90.00
_cell.angle_beta   90.00
_cell.angle_gamma   90.00
#
_symmetry.space_group_name_H-M   'P 1'
#
loop_
_entity.id
_entity.type
_entity.pdbx_description
1 polymer ?
#
loop_
_entity_poly.entity_id
_entity_poly.type
_entity_poly.pdbx_seq_one_letter_code
_entity_poly.pdbx_strand_id
1 'polypeptide(L)'
;MRVIGWIGVLHVVFIVAWMVINVIFGILNPVTLGEGDSNAEIGVSYYINFPGFLGLDHGSKALVMLTSVLLPIGLFMYLKKKKDFMLLNLIALIAGCIGFAFYGASLMLQATAAEYAFNLYGSSDDVFARSFSVFLYEWSMLEGGLSVSIYIIANLFLAAWVIIHSRGLHILDSSRKLSMFGYIVGFLQIIGYLISWFFLMQANQNMHDFNEGVGLLFMVWILIISIKMIRGKITI
;
A
#
# COMPACT_ATOMS: atom_id res chain seq x y z
N MET A 1 -11.02 20.32 6.37
CA MET A 1 -11.13 18.96 6.95
C MET A 1 -12.09 18.04 6.21
N ARG A 2 -13.33 18.45 5.88
CA ARG A 2 -14.28 17.58 5.16
C ARG A 2 -13.75 17.04 3.82
N VAL A 3 -13.13 17.89 3.00
CA VAL A 3 -12.51 17.49 1.72
C VAL A 3 -11.42 16.43 1.93
N ILE A 4 -10.54 16.62 2.91
CA ILE A 4 -9.51 15.62 3.28
C ILE A 4 -10.14 14.30 3.75
N GLY A 5 -11.23 14.37 4.52
CA GLY A 5 -11.99 13.18 4.90
C GLY A 5 -12.56 12.44 3.69
N TRP A 6 -13.07 13.13 2.67
CA TRP A 6 -13.51 12.48 1.43
C TRP A 6 -12.36 11.80 0.68
N ILE A 7 -11.15 12.37 0.69
CA ILE A 7 -9.97 11.74 0.10
C ILE A 7 -9.64 10.42 0.79
N GLY A 8 -9.74 10.34 2.13
CA GLY A 8 -9.53 9.09 2.85
C GLY A 8 -10.63 8.06 2.64
N VAL A 9 -11.89 8.47 2.43
CA VAL A 9 -12.96 7.55 2.00
C VAL A 9 -12.68 7.02 0.59
N LEU A 10 -12.31 7.91 -0.35
CA LEU A 10 -11.95 7.52 -1.71
C LEU A 10 -10.78 6.53 -1.72
N HIS A 11 -9.77 6.74 -0.89
CA HIS A 11 -8.66 5.81 -0.73
C HIS A 11 -9.12 4.39 -0.41
N VAL A 12 -9.99 4.24 0.60
CA VAL A 12 -10.49 2.93 1.03
C VAL A 12 -11.39 2.30 -0.03
N VAL A 13 -12.35 3.07 -0.56
CA VAL A 13 -13.31 2.57 -1.57
C VAL A 13 -12.58 2.11 -2.82
N PHE A 14 -11.56 2.86 -3.26
CA PHE A 14 -10.83 2.54 -4.47
C PHE A 14 -9.99 1.25 -4.33
N ILE A 15 -9.30 1.07 -3.20
CA ILE A 15 -8.54 -0.16 -2.94
C ILE A 15 -9.48 -1.37 -2.86
N VAL A 16 -10.60 -1.24 -2.14
CA VAL A 16 -11.61 -2.31 -2.04
C VAL A 16 -12.23 -2.63 -3.40
N ALA A 17 -12.48 -1.62 -4.24
CA ALA A 17 -12.99 -1.84 -5.60
C ALA A 17 -12.02 -2.71 -6.41
N TRP A 18 -10.72 -2.44 -6.36
CA TRP A 18 -9.72 -3.28 -7.02
C TRP A 18 -9.64 -4.70 -6.46
N MET A 19 -9.78 -4.89 -5.15
CA MET A 19 -9.86 -6.24 -4.58
C MET A 19 -11.03 -7.03 -5.18
N VAL A 20 -12.20 -6.41 -5.30
CA VAL A 20 -13.38 -7.03 -5.91
C VAL A 20 -13.16 -7.30 -7.40
N ILE A 21 -12.59 -6.34 -8.13
CA ILE A 21 -12.25 -6.50 -9.56
C ILE A 21 -11.31 -7.68 -9.75
N ASN A 22 -10.25 -7.79 -8.95
CA ASN A 22 -9.27 -8.88 -9.05
C ASN A 22 -9.90 -10.25 -8.76
N VAL A 23 -10.81 -10.35 -7.78
CA VAL A 23 -11.55 -11.58 -7.51
C VAL A 23 -12.46 -11.96 -8.68
N ILE A 24 -13.25 -11.03 -9.21
CA ILE A 24 -14.13 -11.29 -10.36
C ILE A 24 -13.30 -11.68 -11.58
N PHE A 25 -12.21 -10.97 -11.83
CA PHE A 25 -11.31 -11.22 -12.95
C PHE A 25 -10.69 -12.62 -12.88
N GLY A 26 -10.20 -13.03 -11.70
CA GLY A 26 -9.63 -14.37 -11.48
C GLY A 26 -10.64 -15.50 -11.64
N ILE A 27 -11.92 -15.26 -11.35
CA ILE A 27 -13.01 -16.23 -11.59
C ILE A 27 -13.33 -16.34 -13.09
N LEU A 28 -13.37 -15.20 -13.80
CA LEU A 28 -13.71 -15.16 -15.23
C LEU A 28 -12.57 -15.64 -16.12
N ASN A 29 -11.32 -15.47 -15.68
CA ASN A 29 -10.11 -15.79 -16.43
C ASN A 29 -9.18 -16.66 -15.57
N PRO A 30 -9.52 -17.92 -15.28
CA PRO A 30 -8.68 -18.76 -14.43
C PRO A 30 -7.31 -19.00 -15.06
N VAL A 31 -6.25 -18.94 -14.24
CA VAL A 31 -4.89 -19.30 -14.67
C VAL A 31 -4.82 -20.82 -14.86
N THR A 32 -4.40 -21.26 -16.04
CA THR A 32 -4.08 -22.66 -16.33
C THR A 32 -2.60 -22.88 -16.10
N LEU A 33 -2.24 -23.68 -15.10
CA LEU A 33 -0.84 -24.01 -14.80
C LEU A 33 -0.38 -25.12 -15.77
N GLY A 34 0.66 -24.85 -16.56
CA GLY A 34 1.39 -25.88 -17.29
C GLY A 34 2.32 -26.65 -16.34
N GLU A 35 2.45 -27.97 -16.52
CA GLU A 35 3.44 -28.74 -15.75
C GLU A 35 4.86 -28.33 -16.16
N GLY A 36 5.62 -27.75 -15.22
CA GLY A 36 7.06 -27.48 -15.38
C GLY A 36 7.45 -26.01 -15.54
N ASP A 37 6.51 -25.11 -15.76
CA ASP A 37 6.79 -23.66 -15.88
C ASP A 37 6.98 -23.01 -14.50
N SER A 38 7.87 -22.01 -14.42
CA SER A 38 8.00 -21.18 -13.22
C SER A 38 6.76 -20.29 -13.02
N ASN A 39 6.46 -19.90 -11.78
CA ASN A 39 5.36 -18.96 -11.49
C ASN A 39 5.50 -17.64 -12.26
N ALA A 40 6.73 -17.20 -12.51
CA ALA A 40 7.02 -16.00 -13.29
C ALA A 40 6.67 -16.17 -14.76
N GLU A 41 7.04 -17.30 -15.38
CA GLU A 41 6.69 -17.62 -16.77
C GLU A 41 5.18 -17.77 -16.96
N ILE A 42 4.51 -18.46 -16.03
CA ILE A 42 3.06 -18.58 -16.02
C ILE A 42 2.42 -17.20 -15.90
N GLY A 43 2.90 -16.37 -14.98
CA GLY A 43 2.38 -15.02 -14.76
C GLY A 43 2.52 -14.14 -16.01
N VAL A 44 3.72 -14.06 -16.59
CA VAL A 44 3.96 -13.27 -17.81
C VAL A 44 3.12 -13.79 -18.98
N SER A 45 3.12 -15.10 -19.23
CA SER A 45 2.37 -15.72 -20.34
C SER A 45 0.85 -15.59 -20.20
N TYR A 46 0.36 -15.52 -18.96
CA TYR A 46 -1.05 -15.27 -18.69
C TYR A 46 -1.41 -13.80 -18.90
N TYR A 47 -0.69 -12.87 -18.26
CA TYR A 47 -1.04 -11.45 -18.25
C TYR A 47 -0.78 -10.72 -19.58
N ILE A 48 0.04 -11.26 -20.48
CA ILE A 48 0.16 -10.72 -21.85
C ILE A 48 -1.17 -10.72 -22.61
N ASN A 49 -2.13 -11.59 -22.24
CA ASN A 49 -3.46 -11.63 -22.84
C ASN A 49 -4.38 -10.53 -22.33
N PHE A 50 -3.96 -9.80 -21.29
CA PHE A 50 -4.74 -8.77 -20.60
C PHE A 50 -3.91 -7.49 -20.43
N PRO A 51 -3.46 -6.88 -21.54
CA PRO A 51 -2.58 -5.71 -21.51
C PRO A 51 -3.22 -4.56 -20.73
N GLY A 52 -2.43 -3.91 -19.88
CA GLY A 52 -2.88 -2.82 -19.04
C GLY A 52 -3.61 -3.24 -17.76
N PHE A 53 -3.97 -4.51 -17.55
CA PHE A 53 -4.73 -4.90 -16.36
C PHE A 53 -3.94 -4.67 -15.06
N LEU A 54 -2.74 -5.24 -14.96
CA LEU A 54 -1.89 -5.08 -13.77
C LEU A 54 -1.35 -3.65 -13.64
N GLY A 55 -1.02 -3.02 -14.76
CA GLY A 55 -0.62 -1.61 -14.80
C GLY A 55 -1.71 -0.68 -14.29
N LEU A 56 -2.98 -0.91 -14.66
CA LEU A 56 -4.11 -0.16 -14.12
C LEU A 56 -4.34 -0.46 -12.64
N ASP A 57 -4.25 -1.72 -12.21
CA ASP A 57 -4.42 -2.09 -10.80
C ASP A 57 -3.41 -1.34 -9.91
N HIS A 58 -2.13 -1.55 -10.16
CA HIS A 58 -1.05 -1.01 -9.33
C HIS A 58 -0.87 0.49 -9.56
N GLY A 59 -0.95 0.96 -10.81
CA GLY A 59 -0.76 2.36 -11.17
C GLY A 59 -1.86 3.26 -10.64
N SER A 60 -3.12 2.82 -10.65
CA SER A 60 -4.20 3.62 -10.08
C SER A 60 -4.22 3.60 -8.55
N LYS A 61 -3.87 2.47 -7.91
CA LYS A 61 -3.61 2.42 -6.46
C LYS A 61 -2.46 3.36 -6.08
N ALA A 62 -1.40 3.45 -6.89
CA ALA A 62 -0.29 4.36 -6.67
C ALA A 62 -0.74 5.83 -6.62
N LEU A 63 -1.57 6.27 -7.57
CA LEU A 63 -2.14 7.61 -7.56
C LEU A 63 -2.98 7.87 -6.30
N VAL A 64 -3.78 6.89 -5.89
CA VAL A 64 -4.54 6.97 -4.64
C VAL A 64 -3.62 7.11 -3.43
N MET A 65 -2.54 6.34 -3.33
CA MET A 65 -1.54 6.47 -2.26
C MET A 65 -0.93 7.88 -2.23
N LEU A 66 -0.58 8.45 -3.38
CA LEU A 66 -0.03 9.81 -3.47
C LEU A 66 -1.04 10.86 -3.01
N THR A 67 -2.31 10.74 -3.38
CA THR A 67 -3.34 11.68 -2.91
C THR A 67 -3.62 11.53 -1.40
N SER A 68 -3.43 10.35 -0.83
CA SER A 68 -3.58 10.08 0.61
C SER A 68 -2.57 10.79 1.50
N VAL A 69 -1.50 11.39 0.94
CA VAL A 69 -0.61 12.33 1.65
C VAL A 69 -1.40 13.49 2.31
N LEU A 70 -2.60 13.81 1.81
CA LEU A 70 -3.45 14.83 2.42
C LEU A 70 -4.00 14.42 3.81
N LEU A 71 -4.05 13.12 4.13
CA LEU A 71 -4.49 12.62 5.44
C LEU A 71 -3.54 13.00 6.59
N PRO A 72 -2.22 12.73 6.52
CA PRO A 72 -1.27 13.20 7.53
C PRO A 72 -1.28 14.72 7.66
N ILE A 73 -1.40 15.46 6.56
CA ILE A 73 -1.52 16.93 6.56
C ILE A 73 -2.78 17.37 7.33
N GLY A 74 -3.92 16.72 7.09
CA GLY A 74 -5.17 17.02 7.78
C GLY A 74 -5.10 16.77 9.29
N LEU A 75 -4.54 15.62 9.69
CA LEU A 75 -4.35 15.30 11.11
C LEU A 75 -3.37 16.26 11.79
N PHE A 76 -2.27 16.61 11.12
CA PHE A 76 -1.33 17.61 11.62
C PHE A 76 -2.02 18.95 11.91
N MET A 77 -2.82 19.43 10.95
CA MET A 77 -3.56 20.69 11.07
C MET A 77 -4.59 20.69 12.20
N TYR A 78 -5.17 19.53 12.51
CA TYR A 78 -6.06 19.36 13.66
C TYR A 78 -5.30 19.39 14.99
N LEU A 79 -4.17 18.68 15.07
CA LEU A 79 -3.42 18.45 16.30
C LEU A 79 -2.45 19.60 16.65
N LYS A 80 -2.15 20.51 15.72
CA LYS A 80 -1.23 21.66 15.93
C LYS A 80 -1.61 22.59 17.09
N LYS A 81 -2.86 22.52 17.57
CA LYS A 81 -3.35 23.31 18.71
C LYS A 81 -2.67 22.95 20.03
N LYS A 82 -2.02 21.79 20.13
CA LYS A 82 -1.33 21.32 21.35
C LYS A 82 0.17 21.56 21.25
N LYS A 83 0.64 22.63 21.92
CA LYS A 83 2.06 23.04 21.91
C LYS A 83 3.00 21.91 22.38
N ASP A 84 2.64 21.20 23.44
CA ASP A 84 3.47 20.10 24.00
C ASP A 84 3.54 18.86 23.09
N PHE A 85 2.68 18.78 22.07
CA PHE A 85 2.65 17.69 21.09
C PHE A 85 3.26 18.10 19.74
N MET A 86 3.69 19.36 19.58
CA MET A 86 4.05 19.92 18.27
C MET A 86 5.19 19.17 17.58
N LEU A 87 6.25 18.81 18.31
CA LEU A 87 7.38 18.06 17.74
C LEU A 87 6.95 16.67 17.26
N LEU A 88 6.18 15.94 18.09
CA LEU A 88 5.64 14.63 17.72
C LEU A 88 4.69 14.73 16.53
N ASN A 89 3.86 15.77 16.49
CA ASN A 89 2.97 16.05 15.37
C ASN A 89 3.73 16.29 14.06
N LEU A 90 4.85 17.02 14.11
CA LEU A 90 5.73 17.24 12.96
C LEU A 90 6.38 15.93 12.49
N ILE A 91 6.89 15.10 13.42
CA ILE A 91 7.45 13.78 13.09
C ILE A 91 6.38 12.91 12.41
N ALA A 92 5.16 12.90 12.94
CA ALA A 92 4.04 12.15 12.37
C ALA A 92 3.65 12.65 10.98
N LEU A 93 3.65 13.97 10.75
CA LEU A 93 3.43 14.56 9.43
C LEU A 93 4.46 14.04 8.42
N ILE A 94 5.75 14.16 8.75
CA ILE A 94 6.86 13.74 7.88
C ILE A 94 6.75 12.24 7.59
N ALA A 95 6.60 11.42 8.64
CA ALA A 95 6.47 9.97 8.50
C ALA A 95 5.26 9.60 7.63
N GLY A 96 4.08 10.18 7.86
CA GLY A 96 2.90 9.87 7.07
C GLY A 96 3.04 10.27 5.61
N CYS A 97 3.61 11.45 5.33
CA CYS A 97 3.81 11.92 3.96
C CYS A 97 4.82 11.06 3.20
N ILE A 98 5.97 10.76 3.82
CA ILE A 98 7.00 9.89 3.22
C ILE A 98 6.44 8.48 3.02
N GLY A 99 5.72 7.94 4.02
CA GLY A 99 5.11 6.63 3.96
C GLY A 99 4.18 6.48 2.75
N PHE A 100 3.22 7.40 2.58
CA PHE A 100 2.32 7.37 1.42
C PHE A 100 3.05 7.61 0.09
N ALA A 101 4.04 8.51 0.06
CA ALA A 101 4.82 8.78 -1.15
C ALA A 101 5.62 7.57 -1.60
N PHE A 102 6.33 6.90 -0.68
CA PHE A 102 7.10 5.69 -0.98
C PHE A 102 6.21 4.51 -1.32
N TYR A 103 5.06 4.37 -0.67
CA TYR A 103 4.08 3.35 -1.05
C TYR A 103 3.60 3.57 -2.49
N GLY A 104 3.22 4.81 -2.83
CA GLY A 104 2.83 5.17 -4.20
C GLY A 104 3.94 4.90 -5.21
N ALA A 105 5.19 5.25 -4.89
CA ALA A 105 6.33 4.98 -5.75
C ALA A 105 6.58 3.48 -5.96
N SER A 106 6.48 2.66 -4.90
CA SER A 106 6.60 1.20 -4.98
C SER A 106 5.57 0.60 -5.94
N LEU A 107 4.29 0.98 -5.80
CA LEU A 107 3.22 0.51 -6.68
C LEU A 107 3.39 1.00 -8.13
N MET A 108 3.86 2.23 -8.32
CA MET A 108 4.12 2.75 -9.66
C MET A 108 5.26 1.99 -10.35
N LEU A 109 6.32 1.64 -9.63
CA LEU A 109 7.40 0.80 -10.15
C LEU A 109 6.92 -0.60 -10.50
N GLN A 110 6.04 -1.20 -9.69
CA GLN A 110 5.40 -2.47 -9.98
C GLN A 110 4.56 -2.39 -11.27
N ALA A 111 3.73 -1.35 -11.40
CA ALA A 111 2.89 -1.13 -12.58
C ALA A 111 3.72 -1.00 -13.86
N THR A 112 4.76 -0.16 -13.85
CA THR A 112 5.59 0.08 -15.03
C THR A 112 6.46 -1.13 -15.38
N ALA A 113 7.02 -1.82 -14.38
CA ALA A 113 7.83 -3.01 -14.60
C ALA A 113 6.99 -4.17 -15.18
N ALA A 114 5.78 -4.39 -14.65
CA ALA A 114 4.88 -5.43 -15.16
C ALA A 114 4.48 -5.18 -16.61
N GLU A 115 3.98 -3.98 -16.93
CA GLU A 115 3.57 -3.65 -18.30
C GLU A 115 4.74 -3.66 -19.28
N TYR A 116 5.92 -3.21 -18.85
CA TYR A 116 7.12 -3.30 -19.68
C TYR A 116 7.51 -4.76 -19.95
N ALA A 117 7.50 -5.61 -18.92
CA ALA A 117 7.81 -7.03 -19.05
C ALA A 117 6.83 -7.74 -20.01
N PHE A 118 5.52 -7.48 -19.90
CA PHE A 118 4.53 -8.12 -20.77
C PHE A 118 4.68 -7.67 -22.22
N ASN A 119 4.85 -6.36 -22.45
CA ASN A 119 5.06 -5.85 -23.80
C ASN A 119 6.32 -6.42 -24.43
N LEU A 120 7.44 -6.45 -23.69
CA LEU A 120 8.71 -6.98 -24.20
C LEU A 120 8.63 -8.49 -24.47
N TYR A 121 7.97 -9.25 -23.60
CA TYR A 121 7.78 -10.70 -23.79
C TYR A 121 6.91 -10.99 -25.02
N GLY A 122 5.82 -10.23 -25.20
CA GLY A 122 4.89 -10.43 -26.32
C GLY A 122 5.40 -9.90 -27.67
N SER A 123 6.31 -8.92 -27.68
CA SER A 123 6.81 -8.29 -28.91
C SER A 123 8.17 -8.83 -29.39
N SER A 124 8.79 -9.75 -28.66
CA SER A 124 10.13 -10.26 -28.96
C SER A 124 10.14 -11.78 -29.14
N ASP A 125 10.80 -12.25 -30.19
CA ASP A 125 11.16 -13.66 -30.39
C ASP A 125 12.58 -13.97 -29.92
N ASP A 126 13.34 -12.94 -29.53
CA ASP A 126 14.68 -13.12 -28.96
C ASP A 126 14.59 -13.74 -27.56
N VAL A 127 15.33 -14.84 -27.38
CA VAL A 127 15.34 -15.62 -26.14
C VAL A 127 15.83 -14.78 -24.97
N PHE A 128 16.85 -13.92 -25.17
CA PHE A 128 17.37 -13.08 -24.09
C PHE A 128 16.36 -12.04 -23.62
N ALA A 129 15.65 -11.39 -24.54
CA ALA A 129 14.59 -10.44 -24.23
C ALA A 129 13.41 -11.11 -23.48
N ARG A 130 13.03 -12.33 -23.86
CA ARG A 130 11.99 -13.08 -23.14
C ARG A 130 12.44 -13.46 -21.73
N SER A 131 13.64 -14.00 -21.56
CA SER A 131 14.19 -14.32 -20.25
C SER A 131 14.31 -13.08 -19.35
N PHE A 132 14.79 -11.95 -19.90
CA PHE A 132 14.85 -10.70 -19.15
C PHE A 132 13.47 -10.22 -18.68
N SER A 133 12.45 -10.36 -19.53
CA SER A 133 11.07 -9.99 -19.18
C SER A 133 10.53 -10.81 -18.01
N VAL A 134 10.79 -12.12 -18.02
CA VAL A 134 10.42 -13.04 -16.91
C VAL A 134 11.11 -12.62 -15.61
N PHE A 135 12.44 -12.41 -15.64
CA PHE A 135 13.19 -11.97 -14.46
C PHE A 135 12.75 -10.60 -13.95
N LEU A 136 12.44 -9.66 -14.85
CA LEU A 136 11.94 -8.34 -14.47
C LEU A 136 10.60 -8.47 -13.73
N TYR A 137 9.69 -9.29 -14.24
CA TYR A 137 8.41 -9.56 -13.59
C TYR A 137 8.60 -10.26 -12.24
N GLU A 138 9.43 -11.30 -12.18
CA GLU A 138 9.75 -12.01 -10.94
C GLU A 138 10.30 -11.07 -9.87
N TRP A 139 11.34 -10.30 -10.19
CA TRP A 139 12.01 -9.44 -9.22
C TRP A 139 11.17 -8.22 -8.80
N SER A 140 10.28 -7.72 -9.66
CA SER A 140 9.45 -6.56 -9.36
C SER A 140 8.11 -6.89 -8.72
N MET A 141 7.49 -8.03 -9.07
CA MET A 141 6.13 -8.40 -8.67
C MET A 141 6.07 -9.60 -7.73
N LEU A 142 6.74 -10.72 -8.06
CA LEU A 142 6.59 -11.97 -7.32
C LEU A 142 7.54 -12.07 -6.12
N GLU A 143 8.84 -11.87 -6.33
CA GLU A 143 9.86 -11.85 -5.28
C GLU A 143 10.09 -10.45 -4.73
N GLY A 144 9.79 -9.43 -5.53
CA GLY A 144 9.63 -8.06 -5.08
C GLY A 144 10.89 -7.41 -4.48
N GLY A 145 12.10 -7.83 -4.82
CA GLY A 145 13.34 -7.35 -4.19
C GLY A 145 13.42 -5.81 -4.03
N LEU A 146 13.13 -5.05 -5.09
CA LEU A 146 13.10 -3.58 -5.02
C LEU A 146 11.77 -3.02 -4.52
N SER A 147 10.65 -3.51 -5.05
CA SER A 147 9.34 -2.93 -4.74
C SER A 147 8.91 -3.22 -3.29
N VAL A 148 9.19 -4.43 -2.77
CA VAL A 148 8.89 -4.86 -1.40
C VAL A 148 9.80 -4.19 -0.38
N SER A 149 11.07 -3.94 -0.70
CA SER A 149 11.93 -3.17 0.22
C SER A 149 11.42 -1.73 0.41
N ILE A 150 11.01 -1.06 -0.68
CA ILE A 150 10.36 0.26 -0.61
C ILE A 150 9.03 0.16 0.15
N TYR A 151 8.24 -0.89 -0.11
CA TYR A 151 6.96 -1.15 0.54
C TYR A 151 7.09 -1.34 2.06
N ILE A 152 8.10 -2.10 2.50
CA ILE A 152 8.41 -2.29 3.93
C ILE A 152 8.73 -0.94 4.58
N ILE A 153 9.65 -0.17 3.99
CA ILE A 153 10.03 1.14 4.51
C ILE A 153 8.82 2.07 4.57
N ALA A 154 8.01 2.11 3.52
CA ALA A 154 6.79 2.90 3.45
C ALA A 154 5.83 2.57 4.62
N ASN A 155 5.59 1.27 4.87
CA ASN A 155 4.70 0.85 5.93
C ASN A 155 5.27 1.10 7.34
N LEU A 156 6.59 1.04 7.55
CA LEU A 156 7.20 1.44 8.82
C LEU A 156 6.98 2.93 9.12
N PHE A 157 7.08 3.78 8.10
CA PHE A 157 6.74 5.20 8.21
C PHE A 157 5.24 5.42 8.49
N LEU A 158 4.36 4.69 7.80
CA LEU A 158 2.92 4.75 8.06
C LEU A 158 2.57 4.26 9.48
N ALA A 159 3.26 3.25 9.99
CA ALA A 159 3.06 2.77 11.35
C ALA A 159 3.43 3.84 12.39
N ALA A 160 4.58 4.51 12.21
CA ALA A 160 4.98 5.63 13.06
C ALA A 160 3.95 6.76 13.03
N TRP A 161 3.45 7.11 11.84
CA TRP A 161 2.36 8.09 11.67
C TRP A 161 1.11 7.70 12.45
N VAL A 162 0.63 6.46 12.29
CA VAL A 162 -0.57 5.95 12.98
C VAL A 162 -0.40 6.00 14.49
N ILE A 163 0.73 5.52 15.02
CA ILE A 163 0.99 5.48 16.47
C ILE A 163 1.02 6.90 17.03
N ILE A 164 1.79 7.79 16.43
CA ILE A 164 1.96 9.14 16.97
C ILE A 164 0.65 9.93 16.88
N HIS A 165 -0.05 9.95 15.74
CA HIS A 165 -1.33 10.63 15.67
C HIS A 165 -2.42 9.98 16.53
N SER A 166 -2.37 8.66 16.75
CA SER A 166 -3.26 8.00 17.72
C SER A 166 -3.04 8.50 19.14
N ARG A 167 -1.79 8.79 19.52
CA ARG A 167 -1.45 9.49 20.77
C ARG A 167 -2.04 10.90 20.83
N GLY A 168 -1.90 11.67 19.76
CA GLY A 168 -2.51 13.01 19.68
C GLY A 168 -4.04 12.97 19.83
N LEU A 169 -4.70 12.00 19.18
CA LEU A 169 -6.15 11.80 19.27
C LEU A 169 -6.61 11.38 20.68
N HIS A 170 -5.76 10.67 21.43
CA HIS A 170 -6.02 10.27 22.82
C HIS A 170 -5.95 11.49 23.75
N ILE A 171 -4.94 12.35 23.58
CA ILE A 171 -4.73 13.55 24.41
C ILE A 171 -5.88 14.55 24.27
N LEU A 172 -6.51 14.62 23.09
CA LEU A 172 -7.65 15.52 22.84
C LEU A 172 -9.01 14.95 23.29
N ASP A 173 -9.02 13.79 23.94
CA ASP A 173 -10.23 13.07 24.40
C ASP A 173 -11.27 12.79 23.29
N SER A 174 -10.86 12.94 22.02
CA SER A 174 -11.79 12.91 20.90
C SER A 174 -12.27 11.49 20.57
N SER A 175 -11.51 10.44 20.96
CA SER A 175 -11.87 9.03 20.78
C SER A 175 -10.87 8.01 21.37
N ARG A 176 -10.82 7.77 22.70
CA ARG A 176 -9.92 6.78 23.32
C ARG A 176 -9.90 5.40 22.63
N LYS A 177 -11.07 4.89 22.21
CA LYS A 177 -11.19 3.61 21.47
C LYS A 177 -10.47 3.63 20.12
N LEU A 178 -10.53 4.74 19.38
CA LEU A 178 -9.87 4.88 18.08
C LEU A 178 -8.36 4.96 18.24
N SER A 179 -7.89 5.66 19.27
CA SER A 179 -6.46 5.71 19.60
C SER A 179 -5.91 4.33 19.93
N MET A 180 -6.62 3.56 20.76
CA MET A 180 -6.22 2.18 21.07
C MET A 180 -6.21 1.29 19.83
N PHE A 181 -7.22 1.40 18.96
CA PHE A 181 -7.25 0.68 17.70
C PHE A 181 -6.05 1.06 16.81
N GLY A 182 -5.73 2.35 16.70
CA GLY A 182 -4.57 2.81 15.95
C GLY A 182 -3.24 2.30 16.51
N TYR A 183 -3.07 2.24 17.84
CA TYR A 183 -1.87 1.64 18.42
C TYR A 183 -1.72 0.16 18.05
N ILE A 184 -2.80 -0.61 18.09
CA ILE A 184 -2.80 -2.02 17.68
C ILE A 184 -2.39 -2.13 16.21
N VAL A 185 -3.01 -1.35 15.32
CA VAL A 185 -2.69 -1.35 13.88
C VAL A 185 -1.23 -1.00 13.63
N GLY A 186 -0.73 0.10 14.21
CA GLY A 186 0.65 0.52 14.00
C GLY A 186 1.67 -0.47 14.57
N PHE A 187 1.38 -1.08 15.71
CA PHE A 187 2.26 -2.10 16.28
C PHE A 187 2.30 -3.38 15.42
N LEU A 188 1.14 -3.83 14.93
CA LEU A 188 1.07 -4.96 14.00
C LEU A 188 1.81 -4.67 12.70
N GLN A 189 1.74 -3.44 12.17
CA GLN A 189 2.54 -3.05 11.00
C GLN A 189 4.04 -3.14 11.29
N ILE A 190 4.51 -2.57 12.41
CA ILE A 190 5.94 -2.63 12.76
C ILE A 190 6.41 -4.08 12.84
N ILE A 191 5.69 -4.94 13.56
CA ILE A 191 6.08 -6.35 13.70
C ILE A 191 6.05 -7.06 12.34
N GLY A 192 4.93 -6.96 11.62
CA GLY A 192 4.76 -7.64 10.33
C GLY A 192 5.85 -7.28 9.33
N TYR A 193 6.12 -5.97 9.19
CA TYR A 193 7.09 -5.48 8.20
C TYR A 193 8.55 -5.67 8.62
N LEU A 194 8.88 -5.67 9.91
CA LEU A 194 10.22 -6.05 10.37
C LEU A 194 10.50 -7.55 10.15
N ILE A 195 9.51 -8.42 10.40
CA ILE A 195 9.63 -9.85 10.11
C ILE A 195 9.76 -10.07 8.59
N SER A 196 8.97 -9.34 7.80
CA SER A 196 9.04 -9.39 6.34
C SER A 196 10.41 -8.96 5.81
N TRP A 197 11.03 -7.94 6.43
CA TRP A 197 12.41 -7.54 6.10
C TRP A 197 13.41 -8.67 6.34
N PHE A 198 13.29 -9.39 7.45
CA PHE A 198 14.16 -10.53 7.76
C PHE A 198 14.04 -11.65 6.72
N PHE A 199 12.82 -11.96 6.26
CA PHE A 199 12.61 -12.97 5.21
C PHE A 199 13.05 -12.48 3.83
N LEU A 200 12.86 -11.20 3.52
CA LEU A 200 13.31 -10.61 2.26
C LEU A 200 14.82 -10.76 2.07
N MET A 201 15.62 -10.58 3.15
CA MET A 201 17.07 -10.79 3.11
C MET A 201 17.49 -12.26 2.88
N GLN A 202 16.55 -13.20 3.00
CA GLN A 202 16.71 -14.61 2.69
C GLN A 202 16.05 -14.98 1.36
N ALA A 203 15.70 -13.99 0.52
CA ALA A 203 14.96 -14.18 -0.73
C ALA A 203 13.64 -14.94 -0.55
N ASN A 204 12.94 -14.72 0.58
CA ASN A 204 11.65 -15.33 0.88
C ASN A 204 10.58 -14.25 1.15
N GLN A 205 9.39 -14.45 0.59
CA GLN A 205 8.22 -13.61 0.89
C GLN A 205 7.25 -14.29 1.88
N ASN A 206 7.77 -14.67 3.04
CA ASN A 206 6.90 -15.08 4.14
C ASN A 206 6.27 -13.83 4.76
N MET A 207 5.02 -13.93 5.21
CA MET A 207 4.18 -12.85 5.80
C MET A 207 3.29 -12.06 4.84
N HIS A 208 3.20 -12.40 3.54
CA HIS A 208 2.32 -11.69 2.60
C HIS A 208 0.87 -11.57 3.12
N ASP A 209 0.20 -12.70 3.36
CA ASP A 209 -1.21 -12.73 3.83
C ASP A 209 -1.41 -12.01 5.17
N PHE A 210 -0.45 -12.14 6.09
CA PHE A 210 -0.50 -11.46 7.38
C PHE A 210 -0.46 -9.94 7.17
N ASN A 211 0.46 -9.45 6.35
CA ASN A 211 0.61 -8.02 6.07
C ASN A 211 -0.60 -7.47 5.30
N GLU A 212 -1.20 -8.24 4.41
CA GLU A 212 -2.46 -7.86 3.76
C GLU A 212 -3.57 -7.69 4.81
N GLY A 213 -3.71 -8.64 5.73
CA GLY A 213 -4.66 -8.54 6.85
C GLY A 213 -4.44 -7.30 7.72
N VAL A 214 -3.18 -6.98 8.03
CA VAL A 214 -2.83 -5.73 8.74
C VAL A 214 -3.13 -4.49 7.88
N GLY A 215 -2.92 -4.56 6.57
CA GLY A 215 -3.31 -3.53 5.60
C GLY A 215 -4.81 -3.24 5.61
N LEU A 216 -5.65 -4.27 5.73
CA LEU A 216 -7.11 -4.11 5.89
C LEU A 216 -7.45 -3.35 7.18
N LEU A 217 -6.82 -3.70 8.31
CA LEU A 217 -7.04 -2.99 9.57
C LEU A 217 -6.63 -1.52 9.50
N PHE A 218 -5.54 -1.23 8.78
CA PHE A 218 -5.10 0.13 8.50
C PHE A 218 -6.09 0.92 7.65
N MET A 219 -6.67 0.31 6.61
CA MET A 219 -7.75 0.92 5.84
C MET A 219 -8.98 1.21 6.70
N VAL A 220 -9.35 0.30 7.61
CA VAL A 220 -10.44 0.54 8.56
C VAL A 220 -10.13 1.73 9.48
N TRP A 221 -8.89 1.86 9.95
CA TRP A 221 -8.47 3.01 10.75
C TRP A 221 -8.58 4.33 9.98
N ILE A 222 -8.10 4.36 8.73
CA ILE A 222 -8.25 5.51 7.82
C ILE A 222 -9.73 5.84 7.62
N LEU A 223 -10.58 4.84 7.37
CA LEU A 223 -12.01 5.02 7.15
C LEU A 223 -12.68 5.70 8.35
N ILE A 224 -12.41 5.24 9.57
CA ILE A 224 -13.00 5.80 10.78
C ILE A 224 -12.59 7.26 10.98
N ILE A 225 -11.30 7.58 10.77
CA ILE A 225 -10.80 8.96 10.86
C ILE A 225 -11.45 9.85 9.79
N SER A 226 -11.51 9.35 8.57
CA SER A 226 -12.08 10.05 7.42
C SER A 226 -13.55 10.39 7.64
N ILE A 227 -14.35 9.44 8.13
CA ILE A 227 -15.75 9.67 8.50
C ILE A 227 -15.87 10.72 9.62
N LYS A 228 -14.99 10.69 10.63
CA LYS A 228 -14.97 11.71 11.69
C LYS A 228 -14.62 13.11 11.16
N MET A 229 -13.71 13.21 10.18
CA MET A 229 -13.40 14.48 9.49
C MET A 229 -14.59 15.00 8.68
N ILE A 230 -15.29 14.13 7.94
CA ILE A 230 -16.49 14.49 7.15
C ILE A 230 -17.61 14.98 8.07
N ARG A 231 -17.86 14.25 9.17
CA ARG A 231 -18.89 14.59 10.17
C ARG A 231 -18.56 15.81 11.02
N GLY A 232 -17.38 16.43 10.84
CA GLY A 232 -16.98 17.61 11.61
C GLY A 232 -16.65 17.32 13.07
N LYS A 233 -16.33 16.07 13.42
CA LYS A 233 -15.79 15.73 14.75
C LYS A 233 -14.28 16.01 14.84
N ILE A 234 -13.61 16.10 13.70
CA ILE A 234 -12.20 16.52 13.54
C ILE A 234 -12.22 17.77 12.65
N THR A 235 -12.04 18.95 13.24
CA THR A 235 -12.12 20.27 12.56
C THR A 235 -10.96 21.17 12.94
N ILE A 236 -10.55 22.03 12.00
CA ILE A 236 -9.60 23.12 12.28
C ILE A 236 -10.30 24.16 13.15
#